data_AF-A0A0D8IZF2-F1
#
_entry.id   AF-A0A0D8IZF2-F1
#
_cell.length_a   1.000
_cell.length_b   1.000
_cell.length_c   1.000
_cell.angle_alpha   90.00
_cell.angle_beta   90.00
_cell.angle_gamma   90.00
#
_symmetry.space_group_name_H-M   'P 1'
#
loop_
_entity.id
_entity.type
_entity.pdbx_description
1 polymer ?
#
loop_
_entity_poly.entity_id
_entity_poly.type
_entity_poly.pdbx_seq_one_letter_code
_entity_poly.pdbx_strand_id
1 'polypeptide(L)'
;MIYKEPGEKLMYENAAYIVGGRVLANEASEYDGLFGRILEIRTGDDRETENDTPDIYCAFDPPPLSAARAALEQTFSQLYDTPKRVEELGLDLVIMAPEMLTPLAVPEQEYAQADLYVVVSHWATDGEFGSYEIPFTNLVDARRQFHDDLTAELNDGCIEKWRENSQFVEEETAESYECYLDGEYCENHFLIAVEKRSLPLAPQFIRTVATIYDDECAQKDLLEKAGKLPEYLALTEAQKKQLLQDEDIRGRINHYLGRCDAYWDCYWDAVSEAAQELLRNYHL
;
A
#
# COMPACT_ATOMS: atom_id res chain seq x y z
N MET A 1 24.90 24.85 6.31
CA MET A 1 24.07 25.15 5.13
C MET A 1 22.62 25.10 5.54
N ILE A 2 21.78 25.95 4.94
CA ILE A 2 20.35 26.02 5.25
C ILE A 2 19.53 25.76 3.98
N TYR A 3 18.57 24.85 4.08
CA TYR A 3 17.57 24.54 3.05
C TYR A 3 16.22 25.09 3.53
N LYS A 4 15.59 25.97 2.74
CA LYS A 4 14.33 26.68 3.08
C LYS A 4 13.34 26.72 1.91
N GLU A 5 13.80 26.53 0.68
CA GLU A 5 12.93 26.63 -0.49
C GLU A 5 12.16 25.32 -0.67
N PRO A 6 10.83 25.36 -0.92
CA PRO A 6 10.04 24.16 -1.16
C PRO A 6 10.63 23.28 -2.27
N GLY A 7 10.77 21.99 -1.98
CA GLY A 7 11.38 21.01 -2.89
C GLY A 7 12.90 20.86 -2.74
N GLU A 8 13.57 21.71 -1.97
CA GLU A 8 14.97 21.45 -1.59
C GLU A 8 15.08 20.15 -0.80
N LYS A 9 16.09 19.36 -1.15
CA LYS A 9 16.23 17.97 -0.69
C LYS A 9 17.58 17.74 -0.03
N LEU A 10 17.56 17.21 1.18
CA LEU A 10 18.70 16.64 1.86
C LEU A 10 18.64 15.11 1.78
N MET A 11 19.69 14.49 1.24
CA MET A 11 19.91 13.05 1.40
C MET A 11 20.67 12.83 2.70
N TYR A 12 20.08 12.07 3.62
CA TYR A 12 20.73 11.67 4.85
C TYR A 12 20.53 10.17 5.02
N GLU A 13 21.64 9.44 5.10
CA GLU A 13 21.69 7.97 4.98
C GLU A 13 20.89 7.49 3.75
N ASN A 14 19.84 6.69 3.95
CA ASN A 14 18.99 6.13 2.90
C ASN A 14 17.66 6.87 2.73
N ALA A 15 17.48 8.02 3.38
CA ALA A 15 16.25 8.79 3.39
C ALA A 15 16.42 10.16 2.72
N ALA A 16 15.33 10.61 2.09
CA ALA A 16 15.23 11.92 1.46
C ALA A 16 14.33 12.82 2.31
N TYR A 17 14.89 13.91 2.83
CA TYR A 17 14.14 14.93 3.56
C TYR A 17 13.95 16.13 2.65
N ILE A 18 12.70 16.49 2.38
CA ILE A 18 12.33 17.50 1.38
C ILE A 18 11.60 18.63 2.09
N VAL A 19 12.05 19.87 1.92
CA VAL A 19 11.37 21.05 2.45
C VAL A 19 9.96 21.15 1.84
N GLY A 20 8.96 21.28 2.71
CA GLY A 20 7.53 21.20 2.38
C GLY A 20 6.96 19.77 2.35
N GLY A 21 7.80 18.74 2.40
CA GLY A 21 7.41 17.34 2.39
C GLY A 21 6.73 16.88 3.69
N ARG A 22 5.90 15.84 3.60
CA ARG A 22 5.22 15.23 4.75
C ARG A 22 6.17 14.34 5.54
N VAL A 23 6.03 14.35 6.85
CA VAL A 23 6.79 13.50 7.77
C VAL A 23 5.88 12.93 8.86
N LEU A 24 6.29 11.80 9.42
CA LEU A 24 5.78 11.22 10.65
C LEU A 24 6.91 11.28 11.69
N ALA A 25 6.64 11.83 12.88
CA ALA A 25 7.48 11.60 14.03
C ALA A 25 7.32 10.16 14.50
N ASN A 26 8.42 9.44 14.65
CA ASN A 26 8.44 8.01 14.99
C ASN A 26 8.82 7.80 16.47
N GLU A 27 8.90 6.54 16.88
CA GLU A 27 9.15 6.11 18.26
C GLU A 27 10.47 6.62 18.88
N ALA A 28 11.40 7.14 18.08
CA ALA A 28 12.61 7.79 18.57
C ALA A 28 12.37 9.22 19.09
N SER A 29 11.12 9.71 19.06
CA SER A 29 10.72 11.02 19.57
C SER A 29 9.53 10.96 20.52
N GLU A 30 9.48 11.90 21.46
CA GLU A 30 8.32 12.18 22.32
C GLU A 30 7.10 12.66 21.53
N TYR A 31 7.29 13.09 20.28
CA TYR A 31 6.23 13.44 19.34
C TYR A 31 5.75 12.25 18.49
N ASP A 32 6.10 11.01 18.85
CA ASP A 32 5.69 9.79 18.12
C ASP A 32 4.21 9.79 17.72
N GLY A 33 3.95 9.39 16.48
CA GLY A 33 2.62 9.35 15.89
C GLY A 33 2.13 10.68 15.31
N LEU A 34 2.85 11.80 15.50
CA LEU A 34 2.47 13.08 14.91
C LEU A 34 2.87 13.16 13.44
N PHE A 35 1.90 13.55 12.62
CA PHE A 35 2.13 13.90 11.23
C PHE A 35 2.45 15.38 11.12
N GLY A 36 3.34 15.74 10.20
CA GLY A 36 3.75 17.12 10.01
C GLY A 36 4.34 17.40 8.65
N ARG A 37 5.01 18.55 8.55
CA ARG A 37 5.75 19.01 7.37
C ARG A 37 7.09 19.59 7.76
N ILE A 38 8.08 19.36 6.91
CA ILE A 38 9.40 19.99 7.03
C ILE A 38 9.28 21.45 6.56
N LEU A 39 9.68 22.39 7.41
CA LEU A 39 9.72 23.83 7.11
C LEU A 39 11.09 24.25 6.58
N GLU A 40 12.16 23.77 7.21
CA GLU A 40 13.54 24.03 6.81
C GLU A 40 14.48 22.97 7.38
N ILE A 41 15.66 22.85 6.79
CA ILE A 41 16.70 21.92 7.24
C ILE A 41 18.01 22.69 7.39
N ARG A 42 18.72 22.51 8.49
CA ARG A 42 20.01 23.16 8.75
C ARG A 42 21.10 22.12 9.02
N THR A 43 22.28 22.35 8.45
CA THR A 43 23.45 21.47 8.56
C THR A 43 24.71 22.25 8.92
N GLY A 44 25.69 21.58 9.53
CA GLY A 44 26.96 22.21 9.91
C GLY A 44 26.80 23.31 10.95
N ASP A 45 27.48 24.44 10.75
CA ASP A 45 27.52 25.56 11.70
C ASP A 45 26.19 26.33 11.83
N ASP A 46 25.23 26.10 10.92
CA ASP A 46 23.91 26.76 10.95
C ASP A 46 22.90 26.04 11.86
N ARG A 47 23.30 24.94 12.50
CA ARG A 47 22.47 24.19 13.46
C ARG A 47 22.34 24.94 14.79
N GLU A 48 21.21 24.72 15.46
CA GLU A 48 20.90 25.20 16.80
C GLU A 48 21.11 24.12 17.87
N THR A 49 21.07 22.84 17.51
CA THR A 49 21.38 21.74 18.45
C THR A 49 22.87 21.40 18.47
N GLU A 50 23.33 20.84 19.59
CA GLU A 50 24.71 20.34 19.75
C GLU A 50 24.92 18.96 19.09
N ASN A 51 23.87 18.38 18.50
CA ASN A 51 23.94 17.06 17.88
C ASN A 51 24.71 17.11 16.56
N ASP A 52 25.41 16.02 16.24
CA ASP A 52 26.15 15.89 14.98
C ASP A 52 25.25 15.60 13.76
N THR A 53 23.95 15.49 13.95
CA THR A 53 22.95 15.30 12.89
C THR A 53 22.39 16.65 12.38
N PRO A 54 21.78 16.69 11.18
CA PRO A 54 21.02 17.85 10.70
C PRO A 54 19.88 18.24 11.63
N ASP A 55 19.61 19.54 11.77
CA ASP A 55 18.41 20.05 12.44
C ASP A 55 17.29 20.17 11.41
N ILE A 56 16.21 19.41 11.59
CA ILE A 56 15.03 19.43 10.73
C ILE A 56 13.91 20.15 11.47
N TYR A 57 13.53 21.33 10.99
CA TYR A 57 12.46 22.12 11.58
C TYR A 57 11.13 21.65 10.99
N CYS A 58 10.23 21.22 11.87
CA CYS A 58 8.94 20.66 11.50
C CYS A 58 7.79 21.45 12.13
N ALA A 59 6.68 21.54 11.39
CA ALA A 59 5.37 21.85 11.96
C ALA A 59 4.54 20.57 12.03
N PHE A 60 4.06 20.20 13.21
CA PHE A 60 3.22 19.03 13.44
C PHE A 60 1.75 19.39 13.56
N ASP A 61 0.89 18.56 12.96
CA ASP A 61 -0.56 18.68 13.04
C ASP A 61 -1.03 18.20 14.43
N PRO A 62 -1.87 18.97 15.16
CA PRO A 62 -2.49 18.49 16.40
C PRO A 62 -3.31 17.22 16.14
N PRO A 63 -3.26 16.18 17.01
CA PRO A 63 -4.02 14.97 16.79
C PRO A 63 -5.53 15.23 16.70
N PRO A 64 -6.25 14.69 15.69
CA PRO A 64 -7.68 14.94 15.54
C PRO A 64 -8.55 14.18 16.56
N LEU A 65 -8.03 13.06 17.10
CA LEU A 65 -8.75 12.19 18.03
C LEU A 65 -8.45 12.55 19.49
N SER A 66 -9.49 12.63 20.32
CA SER A 66 -9.35 12.96 21.75
C SER A 66 -8.43 12.01 22.52
N ALA A 67 -8.46 10.71 22.20
CA ALA A 67 -7.59 9.71 22.81
C ALA A 67 -6.11 9.95 22.48
N ALA A 68 -5.79 10.28 21.22
CA ALA A 68 -4.43 10.60 20.81
C ALA A 68 -3.94 11.91 21.44
N ARG A 69 -4.81 12.91 21.56
CA ARG A 69 -4.50 14.16 22.29
C ARG A 69 -4.18 13.89 23.75
N ALA A 70 -5.00 13.10 24.44
CA ALA A 70 -4.79 12.75 25.84
C ALA A 70 -3.48 11.98 26.07
N ALA A 71 -3.12 11.06 25.15
CA ALA A 71 -1.85 10.35 25.20
C ALA A 71 -0.65 11.30 25.06
N LEU A 72 -0.70 12.23 24.09
CA LEU A 72 0.33 13.24 23.89
C LEU A 72 0.47 14.17 25.12
N GLU A 73 -0.65 14.67 25.64
CA GLU A 73 -0.69 15.49 26.85
C GLU A 73 -0.11 14.76 28.05
N GLN A 74 -0.40 13.47 28.20
CA GLN A 74 0.15 12.64 29.26
C GLN A 74 1.68 12.52 29.13
N THR A 75 2.19 12.18 27.94
CA THR A 75 3.63 12.07 27.68
C THR A 75 4.36 13.36 28.08
N PHE A 76 3.88 14.51 27.60
CA PHE A 76 4.51 15.79 27.90
C PHE A 76 4.27 16.27 29.33
N SER A 77 3.12 15.95 29.94
CA SER A 77 2.88 16.27 31.35
C SER A 77 3.82 15.53 32.28
N GLN A 78 4.13 14.28 31.96
CA GLN A 78 5.11 13.48 32.68
C GLN A 78 6.53 14.00 32.47
N LEU A 79 6.90 14.34 31.23
CA LEU A 79 8.22 14.88 30.90
C LEU A 79 8.52 16.19 31.64
N TYR A 80 7.52 17.08 31.75
CA TYR A 80 7.67 18.39 32.39
C TYR A 80 7.22 18.43 33.86
N ASP A 81 6.79 17.30 34.43
CA ASP A 81 6.22 17.19 35.79
C ASP A 81 5.15 18.27 36.09
N THR A 82 4.32 18.60 35.10
CA THR A 82 3.28 19.63 35.17
C THR A 82 2.22 19.35 34.10
N PRO A 83 0.92 19.51 34.38
CA PRO A 83 -0.12 19.32 33.37
C PRO A 83 0.13 20.16 32.11
N LYS A 84 0.19 19.50 30.96
CA LYS A 84 0.34 20.09 29.63
C LYS A 84 -0.90 19.84 28.79
N ARG A 85 -1.28 20.83 27.99
CA ARG A 85 -2.28 20.69 26.94
C ARG A 85 -1.63 20.73 25.57
N VAL A 86 -2.27 20.12 24.57
CA VAL A 86 -1.74 20.10 23.19
C VAL A 86 -1.45 21.52 22.68
N GLU A 87 -2.29 22.50 23.02
CA GLU A 87 -2.10 23.90 22.60
C GLU A 87 -0.84 24.56 23.19
N GLU A 88 -0.27 23.98 24.25
CA GLU A 88 0.90 24.50 24.97
C GLU A 88 2.21 23.86 24.48
N LEU A 89 2.15 22.89 23.55
CA LEU A 89 3.32 22.11 23.11
C LEU A 89 4.13 22.76 21.98
N GLY A 90 3.65 23.85 21.39
CA GLY A 90 4.39 24.58 20.35
C GLY A 90 4.67 23.75 19.10
N LEU A 91 3.65 23.04 18.59
CA LEU A 91 3.79 22.12 17.46
C LEU A 91 4.17 22.81 16.13
N ASP A 92 4.08 24.13 16.05
CA ASP A 92 4.33 24.90 14.82
C ASP A 92 5.81 24.96 14.41
N LEU A 93 6.74 24.72 15.36
CA LEU A 93 8.18 24.79 15.10
C LEU A 93 8.95 23.90 16.09
N VAL A 94 9.12 22.63 15.71
CA VAL A 94 9.83 21.61 16.49
C VAL A 94 11.12 21.24 15.75
N ILE A 95 12.25 21.23 16.44
CA ILE A 95 13.52 20.76 15.88
C ILE A 95 13.62 19.26 16.11
N MET A 96 13.81 18.51 15.03
CA MET A 96 13.90 17.06 15.02
C MET A 96 15.23 16.63 14.41
N ALA A 97 15.78 15.54 14.92
CA ALA A 97 16.87 14.84 14.25
C ALA A 97 16.30 13.91 13.14
N PRO A 98 17.09 13.55 12.11
CA PRO A 98 16.62 12.69 11.03
C PRO A 98 16.05 11.35 11.52
N GLU A 99 16.69 10.72 12.50
CA GLU A 99 16.29 9.42 13.06
C GLU A 99 14.92 9.44 13.73
N MET A 100 14.46 10.61 14.16
CA MET A 100 13.15 10.83 14.79
C MET A 100 12.01 10.97 13.78
N LEU A 101 12.34 11.02 12.48
CA LEU A 101 11.39 11.32 11.41
C LEU A 101 11.40 10.22 10.35
N THR A 102 10.20 9.85 9.95
CA THR A 102 9.95 9.03 8.75
C THR A 102 9.38 9.93 7.66
N PRO A 103 10.14 10.25 6.59
CA PRO A 103 9.60 10.91 5.42
C PRO A 103 8.45 10.11 4.80
N LEU A 104 7.37 10.79 4.46
CA LEU A 104 6.18 10.17 3.89
C LEU A 104 6.11 10.47 2.40
N ALA A 105 6.12 9.41 1.59
CA ALA A 105 5.85 9.50 0.17
C ALA A 105 4.40 9.92 -0.08
N VAL A 106 4.15 10.53 -1.24
CA VAL A 106 2.81 10.74 -1.80
C VAL A 106 2.49 9.50 -2.65
N PRO A 107 1.71 8.53 -2.14
CA PRO A 107 1.59 7.21 -2.77
C PRO A 107 1.12 7.26 -4.23
N GLU A 108 0.21 8.18 -4.57
CA GLU A 108 -0.32 8.33 -5.93
C GLU A 108 0.70 8.85 -6.93
N GLN A 109 1.78 9.50 -6.47
CA GLN A 109 2.82 10.09 -7.30
C GLN A 109 4.11 9.26 -7.30
N GLU A 110 4.42 8.62 -6.19
CA GLU A 110 5.72 7.99 -5.96
C GLU A 110 5.68 6.46 -6.02
N TYR A 111 4.52 5.84 -5.79
CA TYR A 111 4.41 4.38 -5.82
C TYR A 111 4.02 3.87 -7.21
N ALA A 112 4.42 2.63 -7.50
CA ALA A 112 3.90 1.90 -8.65
C ALA A 112 2.39 1.74 -8.49
N GLN A 113 1.64 1.90 -9.58
CA GLN A 113 0.19 1.79 -9.57
C GLN A 113 -0.25 0.45 -10.16
N ALA A 114 -1.18 -0.23 -9.50
CA ALA A 114 -1.87 -1.38 -10.05
C ALA A 114 -3.35 -1.06 -10.31
N ASP A 115 -3.94 -1.80 -11.23
CA ASP A 115 -5.37 -1.76 -11.47
C ASP A 115 -6.10 -2.67 -10.46
N LEU A 116 -7.07 -2.11 -9.75
CA LEU A 116 -8.00 -2.81 -8.89
C LEU A 116 -9.40 -2.73 -9.50
N TYR A 117 -10.12 -3.84 -9.54
CA TYR A 117 -11.49 -3.90 -10.03
C TYR A 117 -12.42 -4.11 -8.85
N VAL A 118 -13.34 -3.19 -8.61
CA VAL A 118 -14.23 -3.22 -7.44
C VAL A 118 -15.65 -3.42 -7.94
N VAL A 119 -16.29 -4.50 -7.48
CA VAL A 119 -17.75 -4.63 -7.64
C VAL A 119 -18.39 -3.80 -6.54
N VAL A 120 -19.10 -2.76 -6.94
CA VAL A 120 -19.82 -1.85 -6.05
C VAL A 120 -21.31 -2.12 -6.23
N SER A 121 -22.04 -2.25 -5.13
CA SER A 121 -23.49 -2.25 -5.16
C SER A 121 -24.05 -1.41 -4.03
N HIS A 122 -25.12 -0.69 -4.32
CA HIS A 122 -25.96 -0.06 -3.31
C HIS A 122 -27.42 -0.18 -3.74
N TRP A 123 -28.30 -0.30 -2.76
CA TRP A 123 -29.72 -0.47 -3.01
C TRP A 123 -30.56 0.11 -1.89
N ALA A 124 -31.80 0.42 -2.20
CA ALA A 124 -32.86 0.67 -1.25
C ALA A 124 -34.14 -0.03 -1.72
N THR A 125 -34.88 -0.64 -0.80
CA THR A 125 -36.20 -1.21 -1.05
C THR A 125 -37.13 -0.82 0.08
N ASP A 126 -38.18 -0.07 -0.24
CA ASP A 126 -39.14 0.48 0.73
C ASP A 126 -38.45 1.24 1.90
N GLY A 127 -37.33 1.91 1.61
CA GLY A 127 -36.54 2.68 2.58
C GLY A 127 -35.52 1.87 3.40
N GLU A 128 -35.50 0.54 3.30
CA GLU A 128 -34.41 -0.28 3.82
C GLU A 128 -33.26 -0.30 2.82
N PHE A 129 -32.06 0.08 3.23
CA PHE A 129 -30.92 0.27 2.34
C PHE A 129 -29.71 -0.57 2.72
N GLY A 130 -28.87 -0.86 1.72
CA GLY A 130 -27.62 -1.57 1.90
C GLY A 130 -26.61 -1.22 0.82
N SER A 131 -25.36 -1.57 1.08
CA SER A 131 -24.27 -1.40 0.11
C SER A 131 -23.12 -2.34 0.42
N TYR A 132 -22.35 -2.71 -0.61
CA TYR A 132 -21.07 -3.38 -0.44
C TYR A 132 -20.08 -2.96 -1.53
N GLU A 133 -18.80 -3.19 -1.24
CA GLU A 133 -17.71 -3.11 -2.20
C GLU A 133 -16.83 -4.36 -2.08
N ILE A 134 -16.58 -5.06 -3.19
CA ILE A 134 -15.72 -6.25 -3.22
C ILE A 134 -14.56 -6.00 -4.20
N PRO A 135 -13.32 -5.88 -3.71
CA PRO A 135 -12.15 -5.66 -4.55
C PRO A 135 -11.58 -6.96 -5.15
N PHE A 136 -11.14 -6.88 -6.40
CA PHE A 136 -10.50 -7.94 -7.16
C PHE A 136 -9.25 -7.42 -7.87
N THR A 137 -8.21 -8.25 -7.96
CA THR A 137 -7.00 -7.97 -8.75
C THR A 137 -7.10 -8.48 -10.19
N ASN A 138 -8.22 -9.12 -10.55
CA ASN A 138 -8.49 -9.67 -11.87
C ASN A 138 -9.89 -9.25 -12.35
N LEU A 139 -9.96 -8.68 -13.56
CA LEU A 139 -11.22 -8.19 -14.14
C LEU A 139 -12.23 -9.31 -14.40
N VAL A 140 -11.79 -10.51 -14.79
CA VAL A 140 -12.69 -11.64 -15.05
C VAL A 140 -13.37 -12.08 -13.76
N ASP A 141 -12.64 -12.11 -12.65
CA ASP A 141 -13.22 -12.47 -11.35
C ASP A 141 -14.23 -11.42 -10.87
N ALA A 142 -13.93 -10.12 -11.06
CA ALA A 142 -14.88 -9.04 -10.78
C ALA A 142 -16.14 -9.14 -11.65
N ARG A 143 -15.99 -9.37 -12.95
CA ARG A 143 -17.12 -9.55 -13.88
C ARG A 143 -17.96 -10.79 -13.57
N ARG A 144 -17.32 -11.88 -13.12
CA ARG A 144 -18.03 -13.06 -12.63
C ARG A 144 -18.89 -12.70 -11.43
N GLN A 145 -18.34 -12.01 -10.43
CA GLN A 145 -19.08 -11.58 -9.24
C GLN A 145 -20.25 -10.65 -9.62
N PHE A 146 -20.00 -9.62 -10.43
CA PHE A 146 -21.03 -8.73 -10.97
C PHE A 146 -22.16 -9.50 -11.66
N HIS A 147 -21.81 -10.45 -12.54
CA HIS A 147 -22.78 -11.26 -13.26
C HIS A 147 -23.62 -12.11 -12.29
N ASP A 148 -22.97 -12.79 -11.34
CA ASP A 148 -23.64 -13.67 -10.38
C ASP A 148 -24.61 -12.86 -9.50
N ASP A 149 -24.21 -11.68 -9.02
CA ASP A 149 -25.02 -10.81 -8.16
C ASP A 149 -26.20 -10.18 -8.92
N LEU A 150 -25.97 -9.63 -10.13
CA LEU A 150 -27.04 -9.08 -10.96
C LEU A 150 -28.05 -10.16 -11.35
N THR A 151 -27.57 -11.38 -11.66
CA THR A 151 -28.44 -12.51 -11.97
C THR A 151 -29.30 -12.91 -10.77
N ALA A 152 -28.73 -12.90 -9.56
CA ALA A 152 -29.49 -13.19 -8.34
C ALA A 152 -30.58 -12.14 -8.11
N GLU A 153 -30.25 -10.86 -8.24
CA GLU A 153 -31.23 -9.78 -8.07
C GLU A 153 -32.35 -9.81 -9.13
N LEU A 154 -32.02 -10.10 -10.39
CA LEU A 154 -33.03 -10.23 -11.45
C LEU A 154 -33.98 -11.43 -11.24
N ASN A 155 -33.51 -12.52 -10.62
CA ASN A 155 -34.33 -13.71 -10.41
C ASN A 155 -35.15 -13.68 -9.12
N ASP A 156 -34.53 -13.23 -8.03
CA ASP A 156 -35.06 -13.38 -6.67
C ASP A 156 -35.27 -12.03 -5.95
N GLY A 157 -34.84 -10.93 -6.56
CA GLY A 157 -34.83 -9.59 -5.97
C GLY A 157 -36.10 -8.76 -6.20
N CYS A 158 -35.94 -7.44 -6.15
CA CYS A 158 -37.05 -6.48 -6.23
C CYS A 158 -37.21 -5.85 -7.62
N ILE A 159 -36.20 -5.94 -8.49
CA ILE A 159 -36.23 -5.36 -9.84
C ILE A 159 -37.49 -5.77 -10.61
N GLU A 160 -37.79 -7.07 -10.67
CA GLU A 160 -38.95 -7.58 -11.43
C GLU A 160 -40.29 -7.08 -10.88
N LYS A 161 -40.37 -6.80 -9.58
CA LYS A 161 -41.59 -6.21 -8.97
C LYS A 161 -41.78 -4.76 -9.39
N TRP A 162 -40.69 -4.04 -9.63
CA TRP A 162 -40.73 -2.63 -10.05
C TRP A 162 -40.97 -2.47 -11.54
N ARG A 163 -40.62 -3.45 -12.39
CA ARG A 163 -40.77 -3.36 -13.86
C ARG A 163 -42.19 -3.02 -14.33
N GLU A 164 -43.22 -3.42 -13.58
CA GLU A 164 -44.63 -3.11 -13.91
C GLU A 164 -45.05 -1.69 -13.47
N ASN A 165 -44.24 -0.99 -12.68
CA ASN A 165 -44.52 0.36 -12.22
C ASN A 165 -44.24 1.39 -13.33
N SER A 166 -45.19 2.31 -13.57
CA SER A 166 -45.04 3.39 -14.56
C SER A 166 -43.90 4.36 -14.28
N GLN A 167 -43.40 4.41 -13.04
CA GLN A 167 -42.27 5.24 -12.62
C GLN A 167 -40.92 4.51 -12.74
N PHE A 168 -40.90 3.25 -13.20
CA PHE A 168 -39.66 2.49 -13.33
C PHE A 168 -38.72 3.09 -14.38
N VAL A 169 -37.46 3.27 -13.99
CA VAL A 169 -36.36 3.71 -14.84
C VAL A 169 -35.23 2.69 -14.76
N GLU A 170 -34.60 2.41 -15.89
CA GLU A 170 -33.52 1.45 -16.04
C GLU A 170 -32.42 2.03 -16.93
N GLU A 171 -31.18 1.93 -16.46
CA GLU A 171 -29.98 2.40 -17.14
C GLU A 171 -28.92 1.28 -17.11
N GLU A 172 -28.38 0.93 -18.27
CA GLU A 172 -27.40 -0.15 -18.41
C GLU A 172 -26.18 0.27 -19.23
N THR A 173 -25.02 -0.24 -18.83
CA THR A 173 -23.79 -0.18 -19.60
C THR A 173 -23.11 -1.55 -19.62
N ALA A 174 -21.95 -1.65 -20.28
CA ALA A 174 -21.17 -2.89 -20.27
C ALA A 174 -20.63 -3.26 -18.87
N GLU A 175 -20.55 -2.31 -17.95
CA GLU A 175 -19.94 -2.52 -16.62
C GLU A 175 -20.86 -2.07 -15.47
N SER A 176 -22.12 -1.72 -15.75
CA SER A 176 -23.05 -1.27 -14.72
C SER A 176 -24.50 -1.55 -15.08
N TYR A 177 -25.32 -1.70 -14.04
CA TYR A 177 -26.75 -1.79 -14.12
C TYR A 177 -27.36 -0.96 -13.00
N GLU A 178 -28.31 -0.09 -13.34
CA GLU A 178 -29.06 0.72 -12.38
C GLU A 178 -30.55 0.67 -12.71
N CYS A 179 -31.39 0.55 -11.68
CA CYS A 179 -32.82 0.77 -11.82
C CYS A 179 -33.41 1.44 -10.57
N TYR A 180 -34.49 2.20 -10.74
CA TYR A 180 -35.14 2.94 -9.65
C TYR A 180 -36.59 3.30 -10.00
N LEU A 181 -37.34 3.77 -9.00
CA LEU A 181 -38.65 4.40 -9.20
C LEU A 181 -38.51 5.93 -9.19
N ASP A 182 -38.93 6.59 -10.27
CA ASP A 182 -38.85 8.05 -10.43
C ASP A 182 -39.64 8.78 -9.31
N GLY A 183 -38.94 9.63 -8.58
CA GLY A 183 -39.46 10.33 -7.39
C GLY A 183 -39.27 9.57 -6.06
N GLU A 184 -38.75 8.35 -6.08
CA GLU A 184 -38.55 7.48 -4.90
C GLU A 184 -37.14 6.88 -4.84
N TYR A 185 -36.13 7.55 -5.41
CA TYR A 185 -34.78 6.98 -5.50
C TYR A 185 -34.20 6.62 -4.12
N CYS A 186 -34.45 7.42 -3.08
CA CYS A 186 -33.96 7.14 -1.74
C CYS A 186 -34.60 5.90 -1.11
N GLU A 187 -35.81 5.54 -1.54
CA GLU A 187 -36.59 4.44 -1.03
C GLU A 187 -36.46 3.19 -1.90
N ASN A 188 -36.30 3.35 -3.21
CA ASN A 188 -36.43 2.31 -4.23
C ASN A 188 -35.41 2.51 -5.36
N HIS A 189 -34.22 1.94 -5.19
CA HIS A 189 -33.19 1.85 -6.24
C HIS A 189 -32.35 0.58 -6.07
N PHE A 190 -31.70 0.17 -7.16
CA PHE A 190 -30.65 -0.83 -7.16
C PHE A 190 -29.57 -0.42 -8.15
N LEU A 191 -28.33 -0.32 -7.69
CA LEU A 191 -27.13 -0.14 -8.51
C LEU A 191 -26.19 -1.32 -8.28
N ILE A 192 -25.61 -1.81 -9.37
CA ILE A 192 -24.40 -2.62 -9.34
C ILE A 192 -23.45 -2.18 -10.46
N ALA A 193 -22.15 -2.12 -10.19
CA ALA A 193 -21.14 -1.73 -11.18
C ALA A 193 -19.79 -2.41 -10.92
N VAL A 194 -19.00 -2.58 -11.98
CA VAL A 194 -17.58 -2.91 -11.93
C VAL A 194 -16.77 -1.64 -12.16
N GLU A 195 -16.13 -1.13 -11.11
CA GLU A 195 -15.28 0.06 -11.18
C GLU A 195 -13.81 -0.31 -11.28
N LYS A 196 -13.07 0.39 -12.16
CA LYS A 196 -11.62 0.32 -12.21
C LYS A 196 -11.02 1.43 -11.35
N ARG A 197 -10.32 1.07 -10.28
CA ARG A 197 -9.63 1.99 -9.36
C ARG A 197 -8.11 1.78 -9.42
N SER A 198 -7.34 2.83 -9.21
CA SER A 198 -5.88 2.74 -9.13
C SER A 198 -5.45 2.48 -7.69
N LEU A 199 -4.56 1.49 -7.49
CA LEU A 199 -4.04 1.11 -6.18
C LEU A 199 -2.53 1.42 -6.12
N PRO A 200 -2.10 2.39 -5.30
CA PRO A 200 -0.69 2.65 -5.07
C PRO A 200 -0.05 1.50 -4.26
N LEU A 201 1.00 0.90 -4.82
CA LEU A 201 1.68 -0.25 -4.25
C LEU A 201 2.89 0.18 -3.43
N ALA A 202 2.76 0.13 -2.10
CA ALA A 202 3.90 0.36 -1.22
C ALA A 202 5.05 -0.62 -1.53
N PRO A 203 6.32 -0.17 -1.54
CA PRO A 203 7.46 -1.04 -1.87
C PRO A 203 7.52 -2.33 -1.04
N GLN A 204 7.15 -2.28 0.24
CA GLN A 204 7.11 -3.46 1.10
C GLN A 204 6.01 -4.45 0.67
N PHE A 205 4.85 -3.96 0.24
CA PHE A 205 3.78 -4.82 -0.27
C PHE A 205 4.22 -5.54 -1.55
N ILE A 206 4.90 -4.85 -2.47
CA ILE A 206 5.46 -5.46 -3.69
C ILE A 206 6.44 -6.58 -3.32
N ARG A 207 7.34 -6.34 -2.36
CA ARG A 207 8.28 -7.37 -1.88
C ARG A 207 7.55 -8.58 -1.31
N THR A 208 6.49 -8.37 -0.52
CA THR A 208 5.67 -9.46 0.03
C THR A 208 5.04 -10.30 -1.08
N VAL A 209 4.42 -9.68 -2.08
CA VAL A 209 3.79 -10.40 -3.21
C VAL A 209 4.82 -11.15 -4.05
N ALA A 210 5.97 -10.52 -4.35
CA ALA A 210 7.08 -11.17 -5.05
C ALA A 210 7.62 -12.38 -4.26
N THR A 211 7.74 -12.24 -2.94
CA THR A 211 8.18 -13.32 -2.04
C THR A 211 7.24 -14.51 -2.12
N ILE A 212 5.92 -14.29 -2.08
CA ILE A 212 4.90 -15.35 -2.22
C ILE A 212 5.07 -16.07 -3.57
N TYR A 213 5.18 -15.31 -4.66
CA TYR A 213 5.35 -15.86 -6.00
C TYR A 213 6.65 -16.69 -6.12
N ASP A 214 7.78 -16.14 -5.66
CA ASP A 214 9.07 -16.80 -5.72
C ASP A 214 9.09 -18.10 -4.89
N ASP A 215 8.41 -18.12 -3.74
CA ASP A 215 8.28 -19.33 -2.91
C ASP A 215 7.46 -20.40 -3.63
N GLU A 216 6.37 -20.05 -4.30
CA GLU A 216 5.62 -20.99 -5.14
C GLU A 216 6.46 -21.54 -6.31
N CYS A 217 7.24 -20.68 -6.97
CA CYS A 217 8.14 -21.09 -8.04
C CYS A 217 9.21 -22.05 -7.53
N ALA A 218 9.87 -21.73 -6.41
CA ALA A 218 10.86 -22.59 -5.78
C ALA A 218 10.30 -23.97 -5.42
N GLN A 219 9.06 -24.03 -4.91
CA GLN A 219 8.38 -25.30 -4.64
C GLN A 219 8.12 -26.10 -5.92
N LYS A 220 7.64 -25.47 -6.99
CA LYS A 220 7.41 -26.11 -8.30
C LYS A 220 8.69 -26.66 -8.90
N ASP A 221 9.78 -25.88 -8.86
CA ASP A 221 11.09 -26.28 -9.38
C ASP A 221 11.67 -27.46 -8.59
N LEU A 222 11.58 -27.39 -7.25
CA LEU A 222 12.00 -28.51 -6.40
C LEU A 222 11.22 -29.77 -6.74
N LEU A 223 9.89 -29.68 -6.87
CA LEU A 223 9.05 -30.82 -7.24
C LEU A 223 9.42 -31.41 -8.60
N GLU A 224 9.68 -30.56 -9.59
CA GLU A 224 10.03 -30.99 -10.94
C GLU A 224 11.37 -31.76 -10.98
N LYS A 225 12.32 -31.39 -10.13
CA LYS A 225 13.62 -32.09 -9.99
C LYS A 225 13.55 -33.28 -9.06
N ALA A 226 13.05 -33.10 -7.83
CA ALA A 226 12.96 -34.13 -6.81
C ALA A 226 12.04 -35.27 -7.24
N GLY A 227 10.96 -34.99 -7.98
CA GLY A 227 10.04 -35.99 -8.50
C GLY A 227 10.68 -37.08 -9.37
N LYS A 228 11.88 -36.81 -9.90
CA LYS A 228 12.67 -37.74 -10.73
C LYS A 228 13.69 -38.54 -9.93
N LEU A 229 13.88 -38.24 -8.64
CA LEU A 229 14.87 -38.86 -7.78
C LEU A 229 14.31 -40.12 -7.08
N PRO A 230 15.07 -41.23 -7.02
CA PRO A 230 14.65 -42.44 -6.31
C PRO A 230 14.29 -42.20 -4.84
N GLU A 231 15.00 -41.28 -4.18
CA GLU A 231 14.78 -40.92 -2.78
C GLU A 231 13.38 -40.33 -2.55
N TYR A 232 12.93 -39.47 -3.47
CA TYR A 232 11.59 -38.88 -3.40
C TYR A 232 10.49 -39.91 -3.72
N LEU A 233 10.74 -40.81 -4.68
CA LEU A 233 9.80 -41.87 -5.05
C LEU A 233 9.61 -42.89 -3.92
N ALA A 234 10.61 -43.06 -3.05
CA ALA A 234 10.55 -43.91 -1.88
C ALA A 234 9.79 -43.30 -0.69
N LEU A 235 9.47 -41.99 -0.74
CA LEU A 235 8.72 -41.32 0.32
C LEU A 235 7.24 -41.72 0.32
N THR A 236 6.65 -41.79 1.51
CA THR A 236 5.20 -41.86 1.69
C THR A 236 4.53 -40.52 1.34
N GLU A 237 3.22 -40.53 1.05
CA GLU A 237 2.46 -39.31 0.75
C GLU A 237 2.50 -38.28 1.90
N ALA A 238 2.52 -38.74 3.16
CA ALA A 238 2.68 -37.87 4.32
C ALA A 238 4.06 -37.19 4.34
N GLN A 239 5.13 -37.92 4.02
CA GLN A 239 6.49 -37.36 3.94
C GLN A 239 6.64 -36.41 2.77
N LYS A 240 6.02 -36.69 1.62
CA LYS A 240 5.99 -35.76 0.47
C LYS A 240 5.27 -34.47 0.83
N LYS A 241 4.12 -34.57 1.51
CA LYS A 241 3.40 -33.38 1.99
C LYS A 241 4.25 -32.57 2.98
N GLN A 242 4.96 -33.22 3.89
CA GLN A 242 5.85 -32.56 4.84
C GLN A 242 7.04 -31.87 4.14
N LEU A 243 7.62 -32.48 3.10
CA LEU A 243 8.69 -31.87 2.31
C LEU A 243 8.23 -30.55 1.66
N LEU A 244 6.99 -30.51 1.15
CA LEU A 244 6.41 -29.32 0.52
C LEU A 244 5.96 -28.24 1.50
N GLN A 245 5.97 -28.54 2.80
CA GLN A 245 5.71 -27.61 3.87
C GLN A 245 6.99 -27.03 4.48
N ASP A 246 8.18 -27.39 3.97
CA ASP A 246 9.43 -26.75 4.39
C ASP A 246 9.43 -25.29 3.92
N GLU A 247 9.35 -24.35 4.86
CA GLU A 247 9.26 -22.91 4.60
C GLU A 247 10.54 -22.32 4.00
N ASP A 248 11.66 -23.05 4.01
CA ASP A 248 12.97 -22.55 3.58
C ASP A 248 13.45 -23.17 2.25
N ILE A 249 12.56 -23.77 1.44
CA ILE A 249 12.93 -24.33 0.13
C ILE A 249 13.65 -23.27 -0.73
N ARG A 250 13.11 -22.05 -0.81
CA ARG A 250 13.73 -20.95 -1.55
C ARG A 250 15.09 -20.57 -0.96
N GLY A 251 15.22 -20.44 0.36
CA GLY A 251 16.50 -20.09 1.00
C GLY A 251 17.58 -21.12 0.73
N ARG A 252 17.23 -22.41 0.73
CA ARG A 252 18.14 -23.50 0.35
C ARG A 252 18.56 -23.45 -1.13
N ILE A 253 17.63 -23.17 -2.04
CA ILE A 253 17.96 -23.01 -3.47
C ILE A 253 18.89 -21.80 -3.66
N ASN A 254 18.55 -20.66 -3.04
CA ASN A 254 19.36 -19.44 -3.10
C ASN A 254 20.75 -19.63 -2.50
N HIS A 255 20.90 -20.47 -1.47
CA HIS A 255 22.20 -20.82 -0.91
C HIS A 255 23.13 -21.49 -1.94
N TYR A 256 22.60 -22.40 -2.77
CA TYR A 256 23.39 -23.04 -3.82
C TYR A 256 23.63 -22.11 -5.01
N LEU A 257 22.62 -21.33 -5.41
CA LEU A 257 22.76 -20.33 -6.49
C LEU A 257 23.78 -19.23 -6.14
N GLY A 258 23.80 -18.76 -4.89
CA GLY A 258 24.73 -17.74 -4.41
C GLY A 258 26.21 -18.18 -4.45
N ARG A 259 26.49 -19.46 -4.68
CA ARG A 259 27.84 -20.02 -4.85
C ARG A 259 28.16 -20.42 -6.28
N CYS A 260 27.26 -20.14 -7.23
CA CYS A 260 27.42 -20.49 -8.63
C CYS A 260 28.03 -19.30 -9.39
N ASP A 261 29.36 -19.22 -9.40
CA ASP A 261 30.08 -18.14 -10.11
C ASP A 261 29.68 -18.06 -11.58
N ALA A 262 29.57 -19.22 -12.24
CA ALA A 262 29.17 -19.30 -13.65
C ALA A 262 27.78 -18.69 -13.92
N TYR A 263 26.84 -18.78 -12.98
CA TYR A 263 25.52 -18.15 -13.14
C TYR A 263 25.64 -16.62 -13.08
N TRP A 264 26.36 -16.10 -12.09
CA TRP A 264 26.51 -14.67 -11.89
C TRP A 264 27.35 -14.01 -12.98
N ASP A 265 28.40 -14.69 -13.47
CA ASP A 265 29.19 -14.23 -14.61
C ASP A 265 28.29 -14.08 -15.85
N CYS A 266 27.49 -15.12 -16.18
CA CYS A 266 26.55 -15.04 -17.30
C CYS A 266 25.52 -13.91 -17.13
N TYR A 267 25.01 -13.71 -15.91
CA TYR A 267 24.05 -12.64 -15.64
C TYR A 267 24.66 -11.25 -15.86
N TRP A 268 25.84 -10.98 -15.29
CA TRP A 268 26.49 -9.68 -15.41
C TRP A 268 27.02 -9.39 -16.82
N ASP A 269 27.43 -10.42 -17.55
CA ASP A 269 27.77 -10.31 -18.97
C ASP A 269 26.54 -9.86 -19.77
N ALA A 270 25.37 -10.50 -19.56
CA ALA A 270 24.12 -10.11 -20.21
C ALA A 270 23.67 -8.69 -19.83
N VAL A 271 23.80 -8.29 -18.55
CA VAL A 271 23.53 -6.91 -18.11
C VAL A 271 24.45 -5.92 -18.81
N SER A 272 25.73 -6.25 -18.96
CA SER A 272 26.72 -5.40 -19.61
C SER A 272 26.42 -5.21 -21.09
N GLU A 273 26.06 -6.28 -21.80
CA GLU A 273 25.64 -6.21 -23.21
C GLU A 273 24.38 -5.35 -23.38
N ALA A 274 23.35 -5.58 -22.56
CA ALA A 274 22.12 -4.81 -22.59
C ALA A 274 22.36 -3.32 -22.30
N ALA A 275 23.22 -3.00 -21.31
CA ALA A 275 23.59 -1.63 -20.99
C ALA A 275 24.29 -0.95 -22.17
N GLN A 276 25.23 -1.63 -22.83
CA GLN A 276 25.92 -1.09 -24.01
C GLN A 276 24.95 -0.82 -25.16
N GLU A 277 24.01 -1.73 -25.42
CA GLU A 277 22.99 -1.55 -26.46
C GLU A 277 22.09 -0.37 -26.16
N LEU A 278 21.53 -0.30 -24.94
CA LEU A 278 20.62 0.76 -24.55
C LEU A 278 21.29 2.14 -24.59
N LEU A 279 22.54 2.24 -24.11
CA LEU A 279 23.28 3.51 -24.09
C LEU A 279 23.66 4.02 -25.48
N ARG A 280 23.79 3.15 -26.48
CA ARG A 280 23.98 3.59 -27.89
C ARG A 280 22.82 4.45 -28.39
N ASN A 281 21.61 4.25 -27.87
CA ASN A 281 20.43 5.07 -28.23
C ASN A 281 20.46 6.46 -27.59
N TYR A 282 21.38 6.73 -26.67
CA TYR A 282 21.56 8.02 -25.99
C TYR A 282 22.88 8.72 -26.35
N HIS A 283 23.69 8.11 -27.22
CA HIS A 283 24.82 8.78 -27.84
C HIS A 283 24.34 9.53 -29.10
N LEU A 284 24.33 10.87 -29.02
CA LEU A 284 24.29 11.78 -30.18
C LEU A 284 25.49 11.52 -31.11
#